data_AF-A0A386WUC5-F1
#
_entry.id   AF-A0A386WUC5-F1
#
_cell.length_a   1.000
_cell.length_b   1.000
_cell.length_c   1.000
_cell.angle_alpha   90.00
_cell.angle_beta   90.00
_cell.angle_gamma   90.00
#
_symmetry.space_group_name_H-M   'P 1'
#
loop_
_entity.id
_entity.type
_entity.pdbx_description
1 polymer ?
#
loop_
_entity_poly.entity_id
_entity_poly.type
_entity_poly.pdbx_seq_one_letter_code
_entity_poly.pdbx_strand_id
1 'polypeptide(L)' 'MARQRWTQQRVADAVGMSQQALSARLRGVRPFDTSELERIAGALNVPVSSFLPTPERAA' A
#
# COMPACT_ATOMS: atom_id res chain seq x y z
N MET A 1 -6.32 3.19 -2.80
CA MET A 1 -6.26 4.62 -2.43
C MET A 1 -7.21 5.49 -3.26
N ALA A 2 -6.97 5.70 -4.56
CA ALA A 2 -7.79 6.60 -5.39
C ALA A 2 -9.29 6.26 -5.38
N ARG A 3 -9.64 4.96 -5.49
CA ARG A 3 -11.03 4.48 -5.47
C ARG A 3 -11.77 4.74 -4.15
N GLN A 4 -11.05 4.82 -3.03
CA GLN A 4 -11.62 5.09 -1.70
C GLN A 4 -11.41 6.54 -1.25
N ARG A 5 -10.90 7.42 -2.12
CA ARG A 5 -10.57 8.83 -1.82
C ARG A 5 -9.58 9.03 -0.66
N TRP A 6 -8.67 8.07 -0.45
CA TRP A 6 -7.57 8.23 0.51
C TRP A 6 -6.43 9.03 -0.11
N THR A 7 -5.92 10.01 0.63
CA THR A 7 -4.69 10.74 0.29
C THR A 7 -3.47 9.95 0.75
N GLN A 8 -2.30 10.22 0.15
CA GLN A 8 -1.04 9.62 0.61
C GLN A 8 -0.73 10.00 2.07
N GLN A 9 -1.00 11.26 2.46
CA GLN A 9 -0.81 11.70 3.84
C GLN A 9 -1.62 10.85 4.82
N ARG A 10 -2.91 10.65 4.53
CA ARG A 10 -3.79 9.86 5.40
C ARG A 10 -3.32 8.40 5.55
N VAL A 11 -2.82 7.79 4.47
CA VAL A 11 -2.26 6.43 4.55
C VAL A 11 -0.98 6.42 5.36
N ALA A 12 -0.10 7.40 5.14
CA ALA A 12 1.16 7.52 5.86
C ALA A 12 0.93 7.66 7.38
N ASP A 13 -0.01 8.51 7.78
CA ASP A 13 -0.42 8.67 9.17
C ASP A 13 -0.97 7.35 9.75
N ALA A 14 -1.82 6.64 9.00
CA ALA A 14 -2.42 5.39 9.44
C ALA A 14 -1.41 4.24 9.64
N VAL A 15 -0.26 4.27 8.95
CA VAL A 15 0.77 3.23 9.06
C VAL A 15 2.02 3.67 9.81
N GLY A 16 2.02 4.89 10.36
CA GLY A 16 3.10 5.42 11.19
C GLY A 16 4.36 5.77 10.41
N MET A 17 4.23 6.32 9.19
CA MET A 17 5.37 6.80 8.41
C MET A 17 5.15 8.21 7.86
N SER A 18 6.22 8.87 7.42
CA SER A 18 6.07 10.17 6.74
C SER A 18 5.49 10.00 5.34
N GLN A 19 4.78 11.02 4.84
CA GLN A 19 4.25 11.02 3.48
C GLN A 19 5.34 10.92 2.41
N GLN A 20 6.54 11.47 2.68
CA GLN A 20 7.71 11.30 1.81
C GLN A 20 8.20 9.85 1.76
N ALA A 21 8.22 9.16 2.91
CA ALA A 21 8.60 7.75 2.98
C ALA A 21 7.61 6.85 2.24
N LEU A 22 6.31 7.16 2.31
CA LEU A 22 5.28 6.48 1.53
C LEU A 22 5.45 6.75 0.03
N SER A 23 5.66 8.02 -0.35
CA SER A 23 5.87 8.43 -1.76
C SER A 23 7.09 7.76 -2.39
N ALA A 24 8.20 7.62 -1.65
CA ALA A 24 9.37 6.88 -2.14
C ALA A 24 9.04 5.41 -2.47
N ARG A 25 8.20 4.76 -1.66
CA ARG A 25 7.78 3.37 -1.90
C ARG A 25 6.81 3.23 -3.07
N LEU A 26 5.84 4.13 -3.16
CA LEU A 26 4.89 4.15 -4.28
C LEU A 26 5.58 4.39 -5.64
N ARG A 27 6.70 5.12 -5.65
CA ARG A 27 7.55 5.32 -6.84
C ARG A 27 8.53 4.18 -7.11
N GLY A 28 8.57 3.15 -6.27
CA GLY A 28 9.50 2.02 -6.39
C GLY A 28 10.93 2.33 -6.00
N VAL A 29 11.22 3.49 -5.39
CA VAL A 29 12.56 3.86 -4.90
C VAL A 29 12.95 3.02 -3.69
N ARG A 30 11.96 2.65 -2.87
CA ARG A 30 12.12 1.72 -1.75
C ARG A 30 11.05 0.63 -1.81
N PRO A 31 11.38 -0.63 -1.48
CA PRO A 31 10.36 -1.67 -1.40
C PRO A 31 9.44 -1.45 -0.20
N PHE A 32 8.21 -1.97 -0.30
CA PHE A 32 7.38 -2.24 0.87
C PHE A 32 7.82 -3.55 1.51
N ASP A 33 7.90 -3.59 2.84
CA ASP A 33 7.96 -4.87 3.56
C ASP A 33 6.56 -5.45 3.77
N THR A 34 6.48 -6.72 4.20
CA THR A 34 5.21 -7.41 4.39
C THR A 34 4.35 -6.78 5.49
N SER A 35 4.98 -6.32 6.58
CA SER A 35 4.30 -5.68 7.71
C SER A 35 3.72 -4.31 7.33
N GLU A 36 4.37 -3.59 6.42
CA GLU A 36 3.86 -2.36 5.83
C GLU A 36 2.65 -2.65 4.93
N LEU A 37 2.71 -3.68 4.08
CA LEU A 37 1.58 -4.08 3.25
C LEU A 37 0.37 -4.48 4.09
N GLU A 38 0.54 -5.24 5.17
CA GLU A 38 -0.55 -5.61 6.07
C GLU A 38 -1.20 -4.38 6.74
N ARG A 39 -0.40 -3.44 7.22
CA ARG A 39 -0.91 -2.19 7.83
C ARG A 39 -1.68 -1.34 6.83
N ILE A 40 -1.17 -1.21 5.60
CA ILE A 40 -1.85 -0.46 4.54
C ILE A 40 -3.16 -1.17 4.15
N ALA A 41 -3.16 -2.49 4.08
CA ALA A 41 -4.35 -3.29 3.78
C ALA A 41 -5.44 -3.09 4.85
N GLY A 42 -5.05 -3.16 6.13
CA GLY A 42 -5.92 -2.86 7.27
C GLY A 42 -6.47 -1.45 7.23
N ALA A 43 -5.64 -0.44 6.98
CA ALA A 43 -6.07 0.96 6.87
C ALA A 43 -7.09 1.16 5.73
N LEU A 44 -6.87 0.50 4.59
CA LEU A 44 -7.77 0.57 3.42
C LEU A 44 -8.96 -0.39 3.50
N ASN A 45 -9.08 -1.16 4.58
CA ASN A 45 -10.11 -2.19 4.76
C ASN A 45 -10.23 -3.12 3.54
N VAL A 46 -9.10 -3.61 3.04
CA VAL A 46 -9.03 -4.59 1.94
C VAL A 46 -8.14 -5.76 2.34
N PRO A 47 -8.34 -6.97 1.78
CA PRO A 47 -7.40 -8.07 1.94
C PRO A 47 -6.02 -7.71 1.37
N VAL A 48 -4.93 -8.10 2.04
CA VAL A 48 -3.55 -7.83 1.58
C VAL A 48 -3.24 -8.42 0.20
N SER A 49 -3.90 -9.53 -0.16
CA SER A 49 -3.83 -10.13 -1.49
C SER A 49 -4.29 -9.20 -2.61
N SER A 50 -5.07 -8.15 -2.31
CA SER A 50 -5.49 -7.12 -3.27
C SER A 50 -4.33 -6.28 -3.82
N PHE A 51 -3.16 -6.29 -3.15
CA PHE A 51 -1.95 -5.61 -3.62
C PHE A 51 -1.07 -6.49 -4.50
N LEU A 52 -1.36 -7.79 -4.56
CA LEU A 52 -0.59 -8.73 -5.36
C LEU A 52 -1.25 -8.86 -6.74
N PRO A 53 -0.46 -9.01 -7.81
CA PRO A 53 -1.02 -9.38 -9.10
C PRO A 53 -1.75 -10.72 -8.95
N THR A 54 -2.97 -10.79 -9.49
CA THR A 54 -3.60 -12.09 -9.66
C THR A 54 -2.73 -12.86 -10.65
N PRO A 55 -2.26 -14.08 -10.31
CA PRO A 55 -1.46 -14.85 -11.25
C PRO A 55 -2.29 -15.03 -12.52
N GLU A 56 -1.79 -14.46 -13.63
CA GLU A 56 -2.25 -14.83 -14.95
C GLU A 56 -2.03 -16.34 -15.02
N ARG A 57 -3.10 -17.12 -15.20
CA ARG A 57 -2.93 -18.56 -15.41
C ARG A 57 -2.04 -18.68 -16.65
N ALA A 58 -0.82 -19.17 -16.45
CA ALA A 58 0.06 -19.55 -17.55
C ALA A 58 -0.73 -20.54 -18.41
N ALA A 59 -1.09 -20.12 -19.62
CA ALA A 59 -1.74 -20.94 -20.63
C ALA A 59 -0.71 -21.85 -21.32
#